data_AF-A0A972SKP6-F1
#
_entry.id   AF-A0A972SKP6-F1
#
_cell.length_a   1.000
_cell.length_b   1.000
_cell.length_c   1.000
_cell.angle_alpha   90.00
_cell.angle_beta   90.00
_cell.angle_gamma   90.00
#
_symmetry.space_group_name_H-M   'P 1'
#
loop_
_entity.id
_entity.type
_entity.pdbx_description
1 polymer ?
#
loop_
_entity_poly.entity_id
_entity_poly.type
_entity_poly.pdbx_seq_one_letter_code
_entity_poly.pdbx_strand_id
1 'polypeptide(L)'
;MAFPKTRELYREVCALLFFRYGITPTANRLYQLVRRGSMGTPTAVLGEFWAELREKSRVRIEHPDLPADLGAAAGELVATLWSRATASAEAALDALRAELEAQRAEAQQSVAAARDELGRVETALEQRTAALLAAQVEVRELDRAQAEGHAQRQALEAELARIGAALAARDRELVEVREGFSRDLTKQREAAERAEERLRASEKRALLEIDRERSAATKLQKELDEATRRADRKDADHRRASEAMQAQLGDARHQAGVLQGRLDAVQAENSRLQTEMMTLRETETRARESQQSAAPAGVRKAPRPTRSSRTVPAAKPATRRRKTV
;
A
#
# COMPACT_ATOMS: atom_id res chain seq x y z
N MET A 1 108.12 -93.98 -58.11
CA MET A 1 108.35 -92.58 -57.71
C MET A 1 107.37 -92.25 -56.59
N ALA A 2 107.85 -91.72 -55.46
CA ALA A 2 107.01 -91.39 -54.31
C ALA A 2 106.41 -89.97 -54.46
N PHE A 3 105.19 -89.75 -53.98
CA PHE A 3 104.51 -88.45 -54.00
C PHE A 3 104.60 -87.76 -52.63
N PRO A 4 105.58 -86.87 -52.37
CA PRO A 4 105.70 -86.16 -51.08
C PRO A 4 104.43 -85.39 -50.71
N LYS A 5 103.83 -84.69 -51.70
CA LYS A 5 102.57 -83.94 -51.59
C LYS A 5 101.38 -84.71 -51.02
N THR A 6 101.38 -86.05 -51.09
CA THR A 6 100.27 -86.86 -50.54
C THR A 6 100.41 -87.04 -49.02
N ARG A 7 101.64 -87.18 -48.49
CA ARG A 7 101.88 -87.33 -47.05
C ARG A 7 101.66 -86.00 -46.32
N GLU A 8 102.08 -84.90 -46.92
CA GLU A 8 101.85 -83.54 -46.43
C GLU A 8 100.36 -83.25 -46.28
N LEU A 9 99.57 -83.53 -47.33
CA LEU A 9 98.11 -83.39 -47.29
C LEU A 9 97.43 -84.26 -46.21
N TYR A 10 97.91 -85.49 -45.98
CA TYR A 10 97.42 -86.29 -44.85
C TYR A 10 97.72 -85.64 -43.49
N ARG A 11 98.91 -85.03 -43.32
CA ARG A 11 99.32 -84.35 -42.07
C ARG A 11 98.53 -83.06 -41.83
N GLU A 12 98.25 -82.29 -42.88
CA GLU A 12 97.37 -81.11 -42.82
C GLU A 12 95.93 -81.49 -42.44
N VAL A 13 95.37 -82.54 -43.03
CA VAL A 13 94.02 -83.02 -42.67
C VAL A 13 93.98 -83.57 -41.23
N CYS A 14 95.03 -84.26 -40.77
CA CYS A 14 95.18 -84.63 -39.34
C CYS A 14 95.13 -83.39 -38.42
N ALA A 15 95.94 -82.37 -38.73
CA ALA A 15 96.02 -81.15 -37.93
C ALA A 15 94.69 -80.38 -37.94
N LEU A 16 94.05 -80.24 -39.09
CA LEU A 16 92.76 -79.57 -39.24
C LEU A 16 91.65 -80.27 -38.47
N LEU A 17 91.52 -81.60 -38.59
CA LEU A 17 90.51 -82.37 -37.83
C LEU A 17 90.71 -82.23 -36.32
N PHE A 18 91.96 -82.34 -35.85
CA PHE A 18 92.26 -82.30 -34.43
C PHE A 18 92.14 -80.89 -33.83
N PHE A 19 92.84 -79.90 -34.38
CA PHE A 19 92.92 -78.56 -33.78
C PHE A 19 91.72 -77.66 -34.07
N ARG A 20 91.08 -77.79 -35.25
CA ARG A 20 89.97 -76.90 -35.65
C ARG A 20 88.59 -77.48 -35.33
N TYR A 21 88.46 -78.81 -35.36
CA TYR A 21 87.17 -79.50 -35.19
C TYR A 21 87.09 -80.41 -33.96
N GLY A 22 88.19 -80.64 -33.23
CA GLY A 22 88.20 -81.52 -32.06
C GLY A 22 87.94 -83.00 -32.36
N ILE A 23 88.02 -83.42 -33.62
CA ILE A 23 87.75 -84.80 -34.06
C ILE A 23 89.07 -85.57 -34.08
N THR A 24 89.12 -86.72 -33.41
CA THR A 24 90.27 -87.64 -33.47
C THR A 24 90.45 -88.19 -34.89
N PRO A 25 91.55 -87.87 -35.60
CA PRO A 25 91.78 -88.42 -36.93
C PRO A 25 91.98 -89.94 -36.88
N THR A 26 91.32 -90.66 -37.78
CA THR A 26 91.47 -92.12 -37.95
C THR A 26 91.88 -92.45 -39.37
N ALA A 27 92.64 -93.53 -39.56
CA ALA A 27 93.22 -93.89 -40.87
C ALA A 27 92.15 -94.02 -41.99
N ASN A 28 90.98 -94.59 -41.68
CA ASN A 28 89.86 -94.71 -42.61
C ASN A 28 89.26 -93.34 -42.96
N ARG A 29 89.04 -92.46 -41.98
CA ARG A 29 88.49 -91.11 -42.20
C ARG A 29 89.44 -90.24 -43.03
N LEU A 30 90.75 -90.33 -42.76
CA LEU A 30 91.80 -89.66 -43.54
C LEU A 30 91.77 -90.14 -45.00
N TYR A 31 91.76 -91.46 -45.22
CA TYR A 31 91.70 -92.04 -46.56
C TYR A 31 90.46 -91.62 -47.34
N GLN A 32 89.29 -91.57 -46.68
CA GLN A 32 88.02 -91.12 -47.27
C GLN A 32 88.02 -89.65 -47.71
N LEU A 33 88.78 -88.79 -47.02
CA LEU A 33 88.88 -87.34 -47.30
C LEU A 33 89.93 -87.03 -48.37
N VAL A 34 91.09 -87.70 -48.35
CA VAL A 34 92.21 -87.42 -49.26
C VAL A 34 92.14 -88.25 -50.56
N ARG A 35 91.56 -89.46 -50.51
CA ARG A 35 91.32 -90.39 -51.63
C ARG A 35 92.52 -90.60 -52.58
N ARG A 36 93.75 -90.51 -52.06
CA ARG A 36 95.00 -90.70 -52.83
C ARG A 36 96.06 -91.44 -52.01
N GLY A 37 96.93 -92.18 -52.70
CA GLY A 37 98.01 -92.97 -52.10
C GLY A 37 97.62 -94.42 -51.77
N SER A 38 98.60 -95.21 -51.30
CA SER A 38 98.39 -96.61 -50.91
C SER A 38 97.75 -96.72 -49.52
N MET A 39 97.04 -97.83 -49.27
CA MET A 39 96.33 -98.12 -48.01
C MET A 39 97.19 -97.99 -46.73
N GLY A 40 98.51 -98.19 -46.81
CA GLY A 40 99.41 -98.04 -45.65
C GLY A 40 99.79 -96.59 -45.31
N THR A 41 99.61 -95.64 -46.23
CA THR A 41 100.07 -94.24 -46.06
C THR A 41 99.34 -93.47 -44.94
N PRO A 42 98.00 -93.55 -44.81
CA PRO A 42 97.27 -92.82 -43.76
C PRO A 42 97.67 -93.25 -42.35
N THR A 43 97.91 -94.55 -42.13
CA THR A 43 98.28 -95.08 -40.81
C THR A 43 99.68 -94.64 -40.39
N ALA A 44 100.64 -94.60 -41.32
CA ALA A 44 101.99 -94.12 -41.06
C ALA A 44 102.01 -92.62 -40.70
N VAL A 45 101.35 -91.78 -41.51
CA VAL A 45 101.26 -90.33 -41.26
C VAL A 45 100.48 -90.02 -39.98
N LEU A 46 99.47 -90.81 -39.64
CA LEU A 46 98.74 -90.70 -38.38
C LEU A 46 99.62 -91.03 -37.17
N GLY A 47 100.43 -92.09 -37.26
CA GLY A 47 101.42 -92.45 -36.22
C GLY A 47 102.47 -91.36 -36.02
N GLU A 48 103.04 -90.84 -37.11
CA GLU A 48 103.98 -89.72 -37.11
C GLU A 48 103.36 -88.45 -36.50
N PHE A 49 102.14 -88.08 -36.93
CA PHE A 49 101.41 -86.92 -36.38
C PHE A 49 101.20 -87.03 -34.88
N TRP A 50 100.75 -88.19 -34.37
CA TRP A 50 100.57 -88.39 -32.93
C TRP A 50 101.88 -88.45 -32.15
N ALA A 51 102.99 -88.87 -32.76
CA ALA A 51 104.31 -88.82 -32.14
C ALA A 51 104.81 -87.37 -32.03
N GLU A 52 104.76 -86.61 -33.13
CA GLU A 52 105.13 -85.19 -33.17
C GLU A 52 104.28 -84.34 -32.23
N LEU A 53 102.97 -84.58 -32.18
CA LEU A 53 102.05 -83.83 -31.33
C LEU A 53 102.35 -84.08 -29.84
N ARG A 54 102.58 -85.33 -29.44
CA ARG A 54 102.94 -85.69 -28.05
C ARG A 54 104.29 -85.13 -27.64
N GLU A 55 105.25 -85.04 -28.55
CA GLU A 55 106.56 -84.47 -28.23
C GLU A 55 106.47 -82.93 -28.13
N LYS A 56 105.70 -82.28 -29.00
CA LYS A 56 105.47 -80.81 -28.95
C LYS A 56 104.56 -80.36 -27.80
N SER A 57 103.69 -81.22 -27.28
CA SER A 57 102.82 -80.92 -26.14
C SER A 57 103.47 -81.21 -24.78
N ARG A 58 104.70 -81.71 -24.74
CA ARG A 58 105.44 -81.94 -23.50
C ARG A 58 106.12 -80.64 -23.05
N VAL A 59 105.78 -80.18 -21.85
CA VAL A 59 106.54 -79.14 -21.15
C VAL A 59 107.85 -79.76 -20.64
N ARG A 60 108.89 -79.77 -21.48
CA ARG A 60 110.26 -80.06 -21.04
C ARG A 60 111.00 -78.76 -20.77
N ILE A 61 111.60 -78.68 -19.60
CA ILE A 61 112.64 -77.68 -19.31
C ILE A 61 113.95 -78.27 -19.83
N GLU A 62 114.26 -78.04 -21.10
CA GLU A 62 115.53 -78.50 -21.69
C GLU A 62 116.66 -77.56 -21.26
N HIS A 63 117.60 -78.10 -20.49
CA HIS A 63 118.86 -77.44 -20.11
C HIS A 63 119.99 -78.47 -20.28
N PRO A 64 121.15 -78.11 -20.89
CA PRO A 64 122.11 -79.11 -21.38
C PRO A 64 122.63 -80.13 -20.35
N ASP A 65 122.76 -79.71 -19.09
CA ASP A 65 123.33 -80.52 -18.01
C ASP A 65 122.27 -81.11 -17.04
N LEU A 66 120.97 -81.05 -17.37
CA LEU A 66 119.90 -81.50 -16.46
C LEU A 66 119.51 -82.98 -16.71
N PRO A 67 119.59 -83.88 -15.71
CA PRO A 67 119.09 -85.25 -15.81
C PRO A 67 117.62 -85.33 -16.24
N ALA A 68 117.31 -86.25 -17.15
CA ALA A 68 115.98 -86.38 -17.77
C ALA A 68 114.84 -86.55 -16.74
N ASP A 69 115.10 -87.27 -15.65
CA ASP A 69 114.13 -87.49 -14.56
C ASP A 69 113.76 -86.19 -13.84
N LEU A 70 114.74 -85.29 -13.65
CA LEU A 70 114.51 -83.97 -13.03
C LEU A 70 113.77 -83.03 -13.99
N GLY A 71 114.08 -83.07 -15.29
CA GLY A 71 113.35 -82.31 -16.31
C GLY A 71 111.89 -82.75 -16.43
N ALA A 72 111.61 -84.05 -16.30
CA ALA A 72 110.26 -84.61 -16.28
C ALA A 72 109.48 -84.18 -15.02
N ALA A 73 110.07 -84.35 -13.84
CA ALA A 73 109.45 -83.95 -12.57
C ALA A 73 109.17 -82.43 -12.50
N ALA A 74 110.07 -81.60 -13.02
CA ALA A 74 109.86 -80.16 -13.08
C ALA A 74 108.74 -79.77 -14.07
N GLY A 75 108.65 -80.44 -15.23
CA GLY A 75 107.56 -80.25 -16.19
C GLY A 75 106.19 -80.63 -15.63
N GLU A 76 106.11 -81.73 -14.88
CA GLU A 76 104.88 -82.16 -14.19
C GLU A 76 104.48 -81.20 -13.07
N LEU A 77 105.45 -80.67 -12.31
CA LEU A 77 105.21 -79.64 -11.30
C LEU A 77 104.71 -78.32 -11.93
N VAL A 78 105.26 -77.89 -13.06
CA VAL A 78 104.74 -76.71 -13.79
C VAL A 78 103.33 -76.96 -14.33
N ALA A 79 103.05 -78.13 -14.90
CA ALA A 79 101.73 -78.46 -15.42
C ALA A 79 100.65 -78.52 -14.32
N THR A 80 100.97 -79.11 -13.16
CA THR A 80 100.07 -79.17 -12.00
C THR A 80 99.87 -77.80 -11.34
N LEU A 81 100.91 -76.98 -11.22
CA LEU A 81 100.79 -75.59 -10.77
C LEU A 81 99.93 -74.76 -11.72
N TRP A 82 100.14 -74.88 -13.04
CA TRP A 82 99.34 -74.19 -14.05
C TRP A 82 97.86 -74.60 -13.96
N SER A 83 97.57 -75.90 -13.96
CA SER A 83 96.20 -76.41 -13.83
C SER A 83 95.52 -75.91 -12.55
N ARG A 84 96.23 -75.92 -11.41
CA ARG A 84 95.70 -75.43 -10.14
C ARG A 84 95.49 -73.92 -10.13
N ALA A 85 96.38 -73.15 -10.77
CA ALA A 85 96.24 -71.71 -10.92
C ALA A 85 95.05 -71.35 -11.83
N THR A 86 94.89 -72.03 -12.97
CA THR A 86 93.75 -71.84 -13.88
C THR A 86 92.43 -72.16 -13.17
N ALA A 87 92.32 -73.33 -12.52
CA ALA A 87 91.12 -73.71 -11.77
C ALA A 87 90.80 -72.73 -10.62
N SER A 88 91.83 -72.20 -9.93
CA SER A 88 91.63 -71.17 -8.89
C SER A 88 91.19 -69.83 -9.47
N ALA A 89 91.64 -69.46 -10.67
CA ALA A 89 91.23 -68.24 -11.35
C ALA A 89 89.81 -68.35 -11.90
N GLU A 90 89.42 -69.50 -12.45
CA GLU A 90 88.06 -69.81 -12.87
C GLU A 90 87.09 -69.76 -11.69
N ALA A 91 87.40 -70.42 -10.57
CA ALA A 91 86.60 -70.37 -9.35
C ALA A 91 86.45 -68.94 -8.78
N ALA A 92 87.51 -68.12 -8.83
CA ALA A 92 87.45 -66.72 -8.41
C ALA A 92 86.59 -65.86 -9.37
N LEU A 93 86.67 -66.10 -10.69
CA LEU A 93 85.84 -65.42 -11.68
C LEU A 93 84.36 -65.78 -11.53
N ASP A 94 84.04 -67.05 -11.27
CA ASP A 94 82.66 -67.49 -11.07
C ASP A 94 82.08 -67.00 -9.74
N ALA A 95 82.89 -66.91 -8.68
CA ALA A 95 82.49 -66.25 -7.44
C ALA A 95 82.19 -64.75 -7.66
N LEU A 96 83.04 -64.03 -8.39
CA LEU A 96 82.81 -62.62 -8.75
C LEU A 96 81.57 -62.44 -9.64
N ARG A 97 81.30 -63.35 -10.57
CA ARG A 97 80.08 -63.34 -11.39
C ARG A 97 78.82 -63.54 -10.55
N ALA A 98 78.84 -64.50 -9.62
CA ALA A 98 77.72 -64.76 -8.72
C ALA A 98 77.43 -63.55 -7.83
N GLU A 99 78.46 -62.92 -7.27
CA GLU A 99 78.35 -61.70 -6.46
C GLU A 99 77.78 -60.53 -7.27
N LEU A 100 78.26 -60.31 -8.51
CA LEU A 100 77.75 -59.24 -9.37
C LEU A 100 76.29 -59.45 -9.80
N GLU A 101 75.87 -60.69 -10.11
CA GLU A 101 74.46 -60.96 -10.41
C GLU A 101 73.56 -60.87 -9.16
N ALA A 102 74.07 -61.20 -7.97
CA ALA A 102 73.36 -60.98 -6.70
C ALA A 102 73.15 -59.48 -6.43
N GLN A 103 74.21 -58.67 -6.50
CA GLN A 103 74.14 -57.21 -6.35
C GLN A 103 73.23 -56.57 -7.41
N ARG A 104 73.26 -57.08 -8.65
CA ARG A 104 72.37 -56.63 -9.73
C ARG A 104 70.91 -56.97 -9.44
N ALA A 105 70.61 -58.16 -8.92
CA ALA A 105 69.26 -58.54 -8.54
C ALA A 105 68.73 -57.68 -7.37
N GLU A 106 69.56 -57.40 -6.36
CA GLU A 106 69.21 -56.50 -5.25
C GLU A 106 68.99 -55.06 -5.71
N ALA A 107 69.86 -54.54 -6.59
CA ALA A 107 69.69 -53.22 -7.21
C ALA A 107 68.41 -53.13 -8.07
N GLN A 108 68.05 -54.21 -8.79
CA GLN A 108 66.81 -54.27 -9.56
C GLN A 108 65.57 -54.30 -8.65
N GLN A 109 65.62 -55.05 -7.55
CA GLN A 109 64.53 -55.11 -6.56
C GLN A 109 64.33 -53.77 -5.85
N SER A 110 65.40 -53.09 -5.43
CA SER A 110 65.30 -51.77 -4.80
C SER A 110 64.78 -50.69 -5.77
N VAL A 111 65.18 -50.72 -7.04
CA VAL A 111 64.62 -49.83 -8.09
C VAL A 111 63.15 -50.14 -8.37
N ALA A 112 62.73 -51.40 -8.36
CA ALA A 112 61.31 -51.77 -8.49
C ALA A 112 60.49 -51.25 -7.30
N ALA A 113 60.92 -51.54 -6.06
CA ALA A 113 60.25 -51.08 -4.85
C ALA A 113 60.16 -49.55 -4.77
N ALA A 114 61.21 -48.82 -5.19
CA ALA A 114 61.20 -47.36 -5.25
C ALA A 114 60.21 -46.81 -6.29
N ARG A 115 60.03 -47.48 -7.44
CA ARG A 115 59.03 -47.11 -8.44
C ARG A 115 57.61 -47.39 -7.97
N ASP A 116 57.40 -48.51 -7.29
CA ASP A 116 56.08 -48.87 -6.72
C ASP A 116 55.69 -47.93 -5.57
N GLU A 117 56.65 -47.46 -4.77
CA GLU A 117 56.43 -46.39 -3.78
C GLU A 117 56.12 -45.06 -4.46
N LEU A 118 56.90 -44.66 -5.47
CA LEU A 118 56.67 -43.43 -6.21
C LEU A 118 55.24 -43.39 -6.81
N GLY A 119 54.81 -44.45 -7.49
CA GLY A 119 53.45 -44.54 -8.04
C GLY A 119 52.35 -44.49 -6.97
N ARG A 120 52.58 -45.06 -5.78
CA ARG A 120 51.66 -44.94 -4.63
C ARG A 120 51.62 -43.52 -4.06
N VAL A 121 52.74 -42.81 -4.03
CA VAL A 121 52.80 -41.41 -3.58
C VAL A 121 52.18 -40.46 -4.60
N GLU A 122 52.43 -40.66 -5.90
CA GLU A 122 51.86 -39.87 -7.00
C GLU A 122 50.33 -40.00 -7.02
N THR A 123 49.80 -41.22 -6.99
CA THR A 123 48.33 -41.45 -6.94
C THR A 123 47.69 -40.89 -5.66
N ALA A 124 48.37 -40.98 -4.51
CA ALA A 124 47.89 -40.35 -3.27
C ALA A 124 47.93 -38.80 -3.33
N LEU A 125 48.90 -38.22 -4.03
CA LEU A 125 49.00 -36.78 -4.27
C LEU A 125 47.89 -36.30 -5.22
N GLU A 126 47.64 -37.01 -6.32
CA GLU A 126 46.54 -36.73 -7.24
C GLU A 126 45.18 -36.76 -6.53
N GLN A 127 44.92 -37.79 -5.73
CA GLN A 127 43.69 -37.91 -4.93
C GLN A 127 43.52 -36.74 -3.94
N ARG A 128 44.59 -36.35 -3.25
CA ARG A 128 44.58 -35.19 -2.33
C ARG A 128 44.37 -33.87 -3.05
N THR A 129 44.99 -33.68 -4.21
CA THR A 129 44.80 -32.49 -5.05
C THR A 129 43.37 -32.40 -5.57
N ALA A 130 42.80 -33.51 -6.04
CA ALA A 130 41.40 -33.58 -6.46
C ALA A 130 40.43 -33.25 -5.30
N ALA A 131 40.66 -33.84 -4.12
CA ALA A 131 39.86 -33.54 -2.92
C ALA A 131 39.98 -32.08 -2.47
N LEU A 132 41.19 -31.49 -2.53
CA LEU A 132 41.41 -30.08 -2.23
C LEU A 132 40.68 -29.16 -3.20
N LEU A 133 40.71 -29.46 -4.51
CA LEU A 133 39.99 -28.69 -5.52
C LEU A 133 38.47 -28.80 -5.35
N ALA A 134 37.95 -29.99 -5.03
CA ALA A 134 36.53 -30.18 -4.72
C ALA A 134 36.11 -29.35 -3.50
N ALA A 135 36.86 -29.43 -2.40
CA ALA A 135 36.60 -28.63 -1.19
C ALA A 135 36.69 -27.11 -1.45
N GLN A 136 37.60 -26.65 -2.32
CA GLN A 136 37.67 -25.23 -2.71
C GLN A 136 36.45 -24.77 -3.53
N VAL A 137 35.84 -25.66 -4.33
CA VAL A 137 34.58 -25.36 -5.03
C VAL A 137 33.44 -25.29 -4.02
N GLU A 138 33.31 -26.28 -3.12
CA GLU A 138 32.28 -26.29 -2.07
C GLU A 138 32.34 -25.04 -1.17
N VAL A 139 33.54 -24.62 -0.74
CA VAL A 139 33.72 -23.39 0.04
C VAL A 139 33.23 -22.16 -0.73
N ARG A 140 33.55 -22.04 -2.02
CA ARG A 140 33.09 -20.90 -2.84
C ARG A 140 31.57 -20.87 -3.04
N GLU A 141 30.94 -22.02 -3.22
CA GLU A 141 29.48 -22.10 -3.32
C GLU A 141 28.80 -21.81 -1.98
N LEU A 142 29.39 -22.22 -0.85
CA LEU A 142 28.93 -21.86 0.50
C LEU A 142 29.10 -20.36 0.79
N ASP A 143 30.24 -19.77 0.45
CA ASP A 143 30.49 -18.32 0.59
C ASP A 143 29.48 -17.52 -0.25
N ARG A 144 29.20 -17.97 -1.48
CA ARG A 144 28.19 -17.38 -2.35
C ARG A 144 26.79 -17.48 -1.75
N ALA A 145 26.36 -18.66 -1.31
CA ALA A 145 25.06 -18.87 -0.68
C ALA A 145 24.92 -18.05 0.62
N GLN A 146 26.00 -17.91 1.40
CA GLN A 146 26.05 -17.05 2.59
C GLN A 146 25.92 -15.57 2.23
N ALA A 147 26.60 -15.10 1.17
CA ALA A 147 26.50 -13.72 0.70
C ALA A 147 25.09 -13.40 0.17
N GLU A 148 24.51 -14.28 -0.65
CA GLU A 148 23.14 -14.15 -1.15
C GLU A 148 22.12 -14.16 0.00
N GLY A 149 22.25 -15.08 0.96
CA GLY A 149 21.41 -15.14 2.17
C GLY A 149 21.64 -13.99 3.16
N HIS A 150 22.79 -13.33 3.14
CA HIS A 150 23.02 -12.10 3.91
C HIS A 150 22.35 -10.89 3.24
N ALA A 151 22.49 -10.74 1.92
CA ALA A 151 21.82 -9.70 1.15
C ALA A 151 20.29 -9.79 1.24
N GLN A 152 19.72 -11.00 1.17
CA GLN A 152 18.28 -11.22 1.37
C GLN A 152 17.81 -10.79 2.78
N ARG A 153 18.58 -11.11 3.83
CA ARG A 153 18.26 -10.66 5.20
C ARG A 153 18.30 -9.14 5.33
N GLN A 154 19.34 -8.49 4.82
CA GLN A 154 19.41 -7.02 4.82
C GLN A 154 18.25 -6.36 4.06
N ALA A 155 17.84 -6.94 2.92
CA ALA A 155 16.69 -6.45 2.16
C ALA A 155 15.37 -6.57 2.94
N LEU A 156 15.13 -7.72 3.58
CA LEU A 156 13.95 -7.94 4.43
C LEU A 156 13.96 -7.05 5.69
N GLU A 157 15.11 -6.85 6.33
CA GLU A 157 15.26 -5.92 7.46
C GLU A 157 14.95 -4.48 7.05
N ALA A 158 15.42 -4.04 5.87
CA ALA A 158 15.11 -2.72 5.33
C ALA A 158 13.62 -2.57 4.95
N GLU A 159 12.98 -3.62 4.42
CA GLU A 159 11.54 -3.62 4.13
C GLU A 159 10.71 -3.57 5.42
N LEU A 160 11.05 -4.37 6.44
CA LEU A 160 10.41 -4.34 7.75
C LEU A 160 10.56 -2.96 8.42
N ALA A 161 11.74 -2.35 8.35
CA ALA A 161 11.96 -1.00 8.85
C ALA A 161 11.09 0.05 8.11
N ARG A 162 10.97 -0.07 6.78
CA ARG A 162 10.12 0.79 5.95
C ARG A 162 8.63 0.63 6.29
N ILE A 163 8.16 -0.62 6.45
CA ILE A 163 6.77 -0.92 6.84
C ILE A 163 6.49 -0.40 8.26
N GLY A 164 7.40 -0.63 9.21
CA GLY A 164 7.28 -0.11 10.58
C GLY A 164 7.21 1.42 10.63
N ALA A 165 8.03 2.12 9.85
CA ALA A 165 7.97 3.58 9.71
C ALA A 165 6.65 4.05 9.07
N ALA A 166 6.14 3.34 8.06
CA ALA A 166 4.87 3.67 7.42
C ALA A 166 3.67 3.45 8.36
N LEU A 167 3.66 2.36 9.14
CA LEU A 167 2.66 2.11 10.19
C LEU A 167 2.69 3.21 11.25
N ALA A 168 3.87 3.54 11.79
CA ALA A 168 4.02 4.62 12.77
C ALA A 168 3.58 6.00 12.24
N ALA A 169 3.74 6.27 10.94
CA ALA A 169 3.22 7.48 10.31
C ALA A 169 1.68 7.47 10.19
N ARG A 170 1.10 6.33 9.77
CA ARG A 170 -0.36 6.13 9.70
C ARG A 170 -1.02 6.22 11.07
N ASP A 171 -0.40 5.69 12.12
CA ASP A 171 -0.92 5.78 13.50
C ASP A 171 -0.97 7.23 13.99
N ARG A 172 0.06 8.04 13.70
CA ARG A 172 0.05 9.49 14.01
C ARG A 172 -1.07 10.21 13.27
N GLU A 173 -1.21 9.96 11.96
CA GLU A 173 -2.28 10.53 11.14
C GLU A 173 -3.67 10.15 11.68
N LEU A 174 -3.87 8.89 12.09
CA LEU A 174 -5.12 8.44 12.73
C LEU A 174 -5.38 9.14 14.08
N VAL A 175 -4.34 9.39 14.89
CA VAL A 175 -4.47 10.15 16.14
C VAL A 175 -4.83 11.62 15.85
N GLU A 176 -4.12 12.28 14.95
CA GLU A 176 -4.39 13.67 14.54
C GLU A 176 -5.82 13.85 13.99
N VAL A 177 -6.26 12.92 13.14
CA VAL A 177 -7.63 12.91 12.59
C VAL A 177 -8.67 12.69 13.69
N ARG A 178 -8.44 11.76 14.64
CA ARG A 178 -9.33 11.55 15.79
C ARG A 178 -9.42 12.77 16.71
N GLU A 179 -8.30 13.43 16.98
CA GLU A 179 -8.27 14.68 17.74
C GLU A 179 -9.00 15.81 17.01
N GLY A 180 -8.79 15.94 15.69
CA GLY A 180 -9.49 16.88 14.83
C GLY A 180 -11.01 16.70 14.89
N PHE A 181 -11.50 15.48 14.64
CA PHE A 181 -12.92 15.16 14.76
C PHE A 181 -13.47 15.42 16.17
N SER A 182 -12.72 15.12 17.22
CA SER A 182 -13.14 15.41 18.60
C SER A 182 -13.32 16.93 18.83
N ARG A 183 -12.35 17.75 18.39
CA ARG A 183 -12.41 19.22 18.46
C ARG A 183 -13.57 19.80 17.64
N ASP A 184 -13.89 19.20 16.49
CA ASP A 184 -15.00 19.68 15.66
C ASP A 184 -16.37 19.25 16.22
N LEU A 185 -16.47 18.07 16.83
CA LEU A 185 -17.65 17.64 17.59
C LEU A 185 -17.91 18.55 18.80
N THR A 186 -16.89 18.98 19.54
CA THR A 186 -17.10 19.95 20.64
C THR A 186 -17.57 21.30 20.11
N LYS A 187 -16.95 21.85 19.06
CA LYS A 187 -17.42 23.09 18.41
C LYS A 187 -18.87 22.99 17.94
N GLN A 188 -19.27 21.86 17.35
CA GLN A 188 -20.65 21.63 16.89
C GLN A 188 -21.63 21.56 18.07
N ARG A 189 -21.28 20.90 19.18
CA ARG A 189 -22.09 20.88 20.40
C ARG A 189 -22.27 22.28 20.97
N GLU A 190 -21.19 23.04 21.15
CA GLU A 190 -21.26 24.42 21.63
C GLU A 190 -22.05 25.33 20.67
N ALA A 191 -21.99 25.10 19.36
CA ALA A 191 -22.77 25.85 18.38
C ALA A 191 -24.28 25.52 18.48
N ALA A 192 -24.62 24.24 18.70
CA ALA A 192 -25.99 23.79 18.96
C ALA A 192 -26.52 24.35 20.29
N GLU A 193 -25.75 24.29 21.37
CA GLU A 193 -26.11 24.87 22.68
C GLU A 193 -26.41 26.38 22.56
N ARG A 194 -25.53 27.15 21.91
CA ARG A 194 -25.76 28.59 21.64
C ARG A 194 -26.99 28.83 20.75
N ALA A 195 -27.34 27.91 19.86
CA ALA A 195 -28.55 28.00 19.03
C ALA A 195 -29.81 27.71 19.86
N GLU A 196 -29.79 26.69 20.72
CA GLU A 196 -30.87 26.41 21.67
C GLU A 196 -31.08 27.56 22.65
N GLU A 197 -30.02 28.17 23.18
CA GLU A 197 -30.11 29.35 24.05
C GLU A 197 -30.79 30.53 23.34
N ARG A 198 -30.42 30.78 22.07
CA ARG A 198 -31.07 31.82 21.25
C ARG A 198 -32.54 31.50 20.99
N LEU A 199 -32.87 30.24 20.71
CA LEU A 199 -34.25 29.79 20.52
C LEU A 199 -35.06 29.98 21.82
N ARG A 200 -34.61 29.43 22.95
CA ARG A 200 -35.23 29.62 24.28
C ARG A 200 -35.40 31.10 24.64
N ALA A 201 -34.42 31.94 24.31
CA ALA A 201 -34.50 33.39 24.53
C ALA A 201 -35.53 34.06 23.61
N SER A 202 -35.69 33.60 22.36
CA SER A 202 -36.71 34.09 21.43
C SER A 202 -38.12 33.62 21.80
N GLU A 203 -38.30 32.36 22.20
CA GLU A 203 -39.54 31.79 22.72
C GLU A 203 -40.01 32.56 23.96
N LYS A 204 -39.10 32.83 24.91
CA LYS A 204 -39.40 33.63 26.10
C LYS A 204 -39.85 35.06 25.75
N ARG A 205 -39.28 35.69 24.72
CA ARG A 205 -39.74 37.02 24.25
C ARG A 205 -41.13 36.93 23.63
N ALA A 206 -41.36 35.97 22.73
CA ALA A 206 -42.65 35.75 22.08
C ALA A 206 -43.77 35.47 23.10
N LEU A 207 -43.51 34.64 24.11
CA LEU A 207 -44.48 34.39 25.20
C LEU A 207 -44.81 35.68 25.98
N LEU A 208 -43.80 36.50 26.32
CA LEU A 208 -44.01 37.79 26.97
C LEU A 208 -44.75 38.80 26.09
N GLU A 209 -44.57 38.76 24.77
CA GLU A 209 -45.32 39.57 23.80
C GLU A 209 -46.77 39.11 23.71
N ILE A 210 -47.03 37.80 23.60
CA ILE A 210 -48.38 37.21 23.65
C ILE A 210 -49.10 37.59 24.95
N ASP A 211 -48.44 37.54 26.11
CA ASP A 211 -49.08 37.91 27.38
C ASP A 211 -49.31 39.42 27.53
N ARG A 212 -48.48 40.27 26.90
CA ARG A 212 -48.74 41.71 26.76
C ARG A 212 -49.94 41.97 25.86
N GLU A 213 -50.03 41.29 24.72
CA GLU A 213 -51.14 41.40 23.77
C GLU A 213 -52.45 40.92 24.39
N ARG A 214 -52.46 39.78 25.09
CA ARG A 214 -53.61 39.30 25.88
C ARG A 214 -54.03 40.31 26.94
N SER A 215 -53.08 40.92 27.63
CA SER A 215 -53.34 41.96 28.63
C SER A 215 -53.93 43.23 28.00
N ALA A 216 -53.43 43.64 26.82
CA ALA A 216 -53.94 44.77 26.06
C ALA A 216 -55.35 44.50 25.51
N ALA A 217 -55.58 43.33 24.91
CA ALA A 217 -56.89 42.89 24.45
C ALA A 217 -57.91 42.83 25.59
N THR A 218 -57.51 42.35 26.77
CA THR A 218 -58.37 42.34 27.97
C THR A 218 -58.72 43.76 28.46
N LYS A 219 -57.81 44.73 28.32
CA LYS A 219 -58.10 46.15 28.62
C LYS A 219 -59.04 46.76 27.59
N LEU A 220 -58.75 46.57 26.30
CA LEU A 220 -59.59 47.05 25.20
C LEU A 220 -61.00 46.46 25.25
N GLN A 221 -61.16 45.19 25.62
CA GLN A 221 -62.47 44.58 25.83
C GLN A 221 -63.24 45.27 26.97
N LYS A 222 -62.59 45.56 28.11
CA LYS A 222 -63.23 46.30 29.21
C LYS A 222 -63.61 47.72 28.81
N GLU A 223 -62.73 48.42 28.09
CA GLU A 223 -63.00 49.77 27.57
C GLU A 223 -64.16 49.77 26.56
N LEU A 224 -64.26 48.73 25.73
CA LEU A 224 -65.38 48.50 24.81
C LEU A 224 -66.68 48.19 25.55
N ASP A 225 -66.65 47.31 26.57
CA ASP A 225 -67.81 47.00 27.41
C ASP A 225 -68.30 48.26 28.16
N GLU A 226 -67.38 49.10 28.65
CA GLU A 226 -67.69 50.39 29.28
C GLU A 226 -68.19 51.43 28.27
N ALA A 227 -67.66 51.46 27.05
CA ALA A 227 -68.16 52.31 25.97
C ALA A 227 -69.59 51.91 25.57
N THR A 228 -69.85 50.61 25.43
CA THR A 228 -71.17 50.03 25.16
C THR A 228 -72.14 50.38 26.27
N ARG A 229 -71.79 50.13 27.55
CA ARG A 229 -72.61 50.55 28.71
C ARG A 229 -72.87 52.06 28.77
N ARG A 230 -71.93 52.90 28.30
CA ARG A 230 -72.13 54.36 28.20
C ARG A 230 -73.05 54.73 27.04
N ALA A 231 -72.99 54.02 25.93
CA ALA A 231 -73.92 54.16 24.81
C ALA A 231 -75.33 53.73 25.23
N ASP A 232 -75.50 52.53 25.81
CA ASP A 232 -76.78 52.01 26.32
C ASP A 232 -77.45 52.98 27.31
N ARG A 233 -76.68 53.60 28.21
CA ARG A 233 -77.18 54.62 29.13
C ARG A 233 -77.64 55.88 28.40
N LYS A 234 -76.84 56.41 27.47
CA LYS A 234 -77.24 57.56 26.65
C LYS A 234 -78.48 57.25 25.81
N ASP A 235 -78.56 56.07 25.22
CA ASP A 235 -79.72 55.64 24.44
C ASP A 235 -80.97 55.48 25.33
N ALA A 236 -80.83 54.95 26.54
CA ALA A 236 -81.92 54.91 27.52
C ALA A 236 -82.37 56.31 27.94
N ASP A 237 -81.44 57.24 28.17
CA ASP A 237 -81.76 58.63 28.52
C ASP A 237 -82.34 59.41 27.33
N HIS A 238 -81.89 59.14 26.10
CA HIS A 238 -82.48 59.67 24.87
C HIS A 238 -83.88 59.10 24.62
N ARG A 239 -84.13 57.82 24.91
CA ARG A 239 -85.48 57.23 24.87
C ARG A 239 -86.39 57.89 25.91
N ARG A 240 -85.98 57.99 27.18
CA ARG A 240 -86.71 58.71 28.24
C ARG A 240 -87.00 60.17 27.87
N ALA A 241 -86.02 60.88 27.31
CA ALA A 241 -86.21 62.26 26.86
C ALA A 241 -87.19 62.35 25.67
N SER A 242 -87.15 61.37 24.77
CA SER A 242 -88.11 61.26 23.65
C SER A 242 -89.52 60.93 24.13
N GLU A 243 -89.66 60.00 25.08
CA GLU A 243 -90.91 59.65 25.75
C GLU A 243 -91.49 60.86 26.52
N ALA A 244 -90.65 61.59 27.25
CA ALA A 244 -91.05 62.82 27.95
C ALA A 244 -91.47 63.93 26.97
N MET A 245 -90.77 64.11 25.85
CA MET A 245 -91.17 65.03 24.78
C MET A 245 -92.45 64.59 24.08
N GLN A 246 -92.67 63.28 23.90
CA GLN A 246 -93.93 62.73 23.38
C GLN A 246 -95.08 62.95 24.36
N ALA A 247 -94.85 62.78 25.67
CA ALA A 247 -95.82 63.10 26.71
C ALA A 247 -96.16 64.60 26.72
N GLN A 248 -95.16 65.49 26.68
CA GLN A 248 -95.36 66.95 26.57
C GLN A 248 -96.12 67.34 25.29
N LEU A 249 -95.85 66.68 24.16
CA LEU A 249 -96.62 66.85 22.92
C LEU A 249 -98.05 66.31 23.05
N GLY A 250 -98.27 65.23 23.80
CA GLY A 250 -99.58 64.71 24.16
C GLY A 250 -100.37 65.70 25.01
N ASP A 251 -99.77 66.22 26.08
CA ASP A 251 -100.34 67.23 26.97
C ASP A 251 -100.64 68.53 26.21
N ALA A 252 -99.71 69.01 25.38
CA ALA A 252 -99.91 70.20 24.56
C ALA A 252 -101.03 70.01 23.52
N ARG A 253 -101.15 68.82 22.91
CA ARG A 253 -102.28 68.48 22.03
C ARG A 253 -103.60 68.39 22.80
N HIS A 254 -103.59 67.86 24.03
CA HIS A 254 -104.77 67.83 24.89
C HIS A 254 -105.20 69.24 25.30
N GLN A 255 -104.26 70.09 25.74
CA GLN A 255 -104.50 71.50 26.04
C GLN A 255 -104.99 72.27 24.82
N ALA A 256 -104.43 72.04 23.63
CA ALA A 256 -104.92 72.61 22.38
C ALA A 256 -106.35 72.15 22.09
N GLY A 257 -106.68 70.87 22.29
CA GLY A 257 -108.04 70.34 22.16
C GLY A 257 -109.02 70.93 23.17
N VAL A 258 -108.62 71.14 24.42
CA VAL A 258 -109.42 71.81 25.46
C VAL A 258 -109.62 73.29 25.14
N LEU A 259 -108.60 73.98 24.63
CA LEU A 259 -108.70 75.37 24.19
C LEU A 259 -109.57 75.50 22.93
N GLN A 260 -109.48 74.55 22.00
CA GLN A 260 -110.35 74.46 20.83
C GLN A 260 -111.81 74.25 21.28
N GLY A 261 -112.09 73.29 22.18
CA GLY A 261 -113.43 73.08 22.73
C GLY A 261 -113.97 74.28 23.52
N ARG A 262 -113.11 75.04 24.20
CA ARG A 262 -113.47 76.33 24.82
C ARG A 262 -113.74 77.41 23.77
N LEU A 263 -112.99 77.46 22.68
CA LEU A 263 -113.21 78.38 21.57
C LEU A 263 -114.56 78.09 20.90
N ASP A 264 -114.84 76.81 20.63
CA ASP A 264 -116.09 76.33 20.04
C ASP A 264 -117.28 76.62 20.97
N ALA A 265 -117.11 76.46 22.29
CA ALA A 265 -118.11 76.85 23.30
C ALA A 265 -118.35 78.37 23.33
N VAL A 266 -117.29 79.19 23.28
CA VAL A 266 -117.41 80.66 23.21
C VAL A 266 -118.03 81.11 21.88
N GLN A 267 -117.75 80.43 20.78
CA GLN A 267 -118.41 80.68 19.49
C GLN A 267 -119.89 80.29 19.52
N ALA A 268 -120.24 79.18 20.19
CA ALA A 268 -121.63 78.78 20.42
C ALA A 268 -122.37 79.77 21.35
N GLU A 269 -121.73 80.28 22.41
CA GLU A 269 -122.31 81.37 23.21
C GLU A 269 -122.46 82.66 22.40
N ASN A 270 -121.47 83.02 21.56
CA ASN A 270 -121.57 84.19 20.70
C ASN A 270 -122.74 84.08 19.70
N SER A 271 -122.91 82.92 19.07
CA SER A 271 -124.03 82.70 18.14
C SER A 271 -125.37 82.74 18.87
N ARG A 272 -125.43 82.20 20.10
CA ARG A 272 -126.63 82.26 20.97
C ARG A 272 -126.98 83.70 21.39
N LEU A 273 -126.00 84.48 21.84
CA LEU A 273 -126.14 85.90 22.15
C LEU A 273 -126.51 86.74 20.91
N GLN A 274 -126.01 86.38 19.73
CA GLN A 274 -126.41 87.02 18.47
C GLN A 274 -127.88 86.71 18.12
N THR A 275 -128.37 85.48 18.32
CA THR A 275 -129.80 85.18 18.19
C THR A 275 -130.65 85.90 19.23
N GLU A 276 -130.21 85.99 20.49
CA GLU A 276 -130.92 86.75 21.53
C GLU A 276 -131.01 88.24 21.18
N MET A 277 -129.92 88.85 20.71
CA MET A 277 -129.88 90.23 20.20
C MET A 277 -130.82 90.46 18.99
N MET A 278 -131.04 89.45 18.13
CA MET A 278 -132.05 89.57 17.07
C MET A 278 -133.47 89.50 17.64
N THR A 279 -133.77 88.54 18.52
CA THR A 279 -135.11 88.42 19.12
C THR A 279 -135.51 89.66 19.93
N LEU A 280 -134.56 90.30 20.64
CA LEU A 280 -134.83 91.52 21.39
C LEU A 280 -135.18 92.70 20.45
N ARG A 281 -134.50 92.83 19.30
CA ARG A 281 -134.82 93.85 18.28
C ARG A 281 -136.17 93.61 17.61
N GLU A 282 -136.60 92.35 17.49
CA GLU A 282 -137.95 91.99 17.02
C GLU A 282 -139.04 92.26 18.07
N THR A 283 -138.71 92.23 19.38
CA THR A 283 -139.65 92.64 20.43
C THR A 283 -139.77 94.17 20.58
N GLU A 284 -138.68 94.93 20.44
CA GLU A 284 -138.72 96.41 20.47
C GLU A 284 -139.49 97.03 19.30
N THR A 285 -139.56 96.34 18.15
CA THR A 285 -140.27 96.83 16.97
C THR A 285 -141.79 96.62 17.05
N ARG A 286 -142.28 95.64 17.83
CA ARG A 286 -143.72 95.39 18.03
C ARG A 286 -144.37 96.27 19.11
N ALA A 287 -143.59 96.94 19.95
CA ALA A 287 -144.10 97.84 21.01
C ALA A 287 -144.35 99.30 20.53
N ARG A 288 -144.16 99.60 19.24
CA ARG A 288 -144.14 100.98 18.69
C ARG A 288 -145.43 101.44 17.99
N GLU A 289 -146.51 100.68 18.04
CA GLU A 289 -147.73 100.96 17.25
C GLU A 289 -148.89 101.62 18.03
N SER A 290 -148.74 101.92 19.32
CA SER A 290 -149.81 102.47 20.17
C SER A 290 -149.49 103.81 20.87
N GLN A 291 -149.03 104.81 20.12
CA GLN A 291 -149.35 106.24 20.33
C GLN A 291 -148.81 107.09 19.16
N GLN A 292 -149.70 107.85 18.51
CA GLN A 292 -149.40 108.62 17.29
C GLN A 292 -149.21 110.12 17.55
N SER A 293 -148.57 110.78 16.56
CA SER A 293 -148.69 112.20 16.20
C SER A 293 -147.91 113.26 17.02
N ALA A 294 -146.74 113.66 16.50
CA ALA A 294 -146.46 115.05 16.06
C ALA A 294 -145.08 115.20 15.38
N ALA A 295 -145.00 116.05 14.35
CA ALA A 295 -143.77 116.50 13.65
C ALA A 295 -143.31 117.88 14.23
N PRO A 296 -142.26 118.62 13.76
CA PRO A 296 -141.53 118.50 12.48
C PRO A 296 -139.99 118.84 12.43
N ALA A 297 -139.44 118.74 11.21
CA ALA A 297 -138.37 119.55 10.58
C ALA A 297 -136.92 119.68 11.17
N GLY A 298 -135.96 119.00 10.51
CA GLY A 298 -134.72 119.64 9.98
C GLY A 298 -133.39 119.53 10.75
N VAL A 299 -132.24 120.06 10.26
CA VAL A 299 -131.87 120.48 8.88
C VAL A 299 -130.32 120.65 8.72
N ARG A 300 -129.68 120.01 7.71
CA ARG A 300 -128.30 120.28 7.16
C ARG A 300 -127.09 120.11 8.13
N LYS A 301 -125.79 119.95 7.75
CA LYS A 301 -125.05 119.65 6.48
C LYS A 301 -123.59 119.23 6.80
N ALA A 302 -123.07 118.20 6.11
CA ALA A 302 -121.72 118.16 5.47
C ALA A 302 -120.43 118.31 6.35
N PRO A 303 -119.18 118.34 5.78
CA PRO A 303 -118.51 117.18 5.16
C PRO A 303 -116.96 117.07 5.46
N ARG A 304 -116.26 116.23 4.69
CA ARG A 304 -114.82 116.31 4.26
C ARG A 304 -113.75 115.52 5.12
N PRO A 305 -112.50 115.27 4.63
CA PRO A 305 -112.16 114.05 3.84
C PRO A 305 -110.76 113.42 4.11
N THR A 306 -110.25 112.63 3.12
CA THR A 306 -108.81 112.31 2.78
C THR A 306 -108.02 111.32 3.66
N ARG A 307 -106.92 110.66 3.23
CA ARG A 307 -106.37 110.16 1.92
C ARG A 307 -104.97 109.53 2.20
N SER A 308 -104.49 108.58 1.36
CA SER A 308 -103.04 108.22 1.18
C SER A 308 -102.40 107.36 2.30
N SER A 309 -101.28 106.62 2.13
CA SER A 309 -100.44 106.19 0.97
C SER A 309 -99.69 104.90 1.36
N ARG A 310 -99.43 103.92 0.48
CA ARG A 310 -98.21 103.71 -0.35
C ARG A 310 -96.82 103.88 0.33
N THR A 311 -96.02 102.79 0.20
CA THR A 311 -94.60 102.66 -0.25
C THR A 311 -93.36 102.51 0.67
N VAL A 312 -92.78 101.29 0.63
CA VAL A 312 -91.35 100.93 0.29
C VAL A 312 -90.34 101.18 1.49
N PRO A 313 -89.00 100.97 1.42
CA PRO A 313 -88.32 99.79 2.00
C PRO A 313 -87.04 100.12 2.82
N ALA A 314 -86.19 99.11 3.07
CA ALA A 314 -84.74 99.19 3.33
C ALA A 314 -84.28 99.95 4.60
N ALA A 315 -83.15 99.67 5.26
CA ALA A 315 -82.18 98.58 5.33
C ALA A 315 -81.04 99.09 6.27
N LYS A 316 -80.15 98.17 6.71
CA LYS A 316 -78.74 98.47 7.11
C LYS A 316 -78.53 99.19 8.48
N PRO A 317 -77.28 99.26 9.04
CA PRO A 317 -76.69 98.16 9.82
C PRO A 317 -75.87 98.69 11.03
N ALA A 318 -74.68 98.13 11.29
CA ALA A 318 -73.58 98.58 12.18
C ALA A 318 -73.77 98.25 13.68
N THR A 319 -73.06 97.29 14.27
CA THR A 319 -71.64 97.30 14.74
C THR A 319 -71.36 98.38 15.81
N ARG A 320 -70.54 98.18 16.86
CA ARG A 320 -69.28 97.40 16.92
C ARG A 320 -68.70 97.32 18.37
N ARG A 321 -67.90 96.28 18.66
CA ARG A 321 -66.74 96.23 19.62
C ARG A 321 -67.03 96.39 21.14
N ARG A 322 -66.67 95.39 21.98
CA ARG A 322 -65.34 95.03 22.55
C ARG A 322 -64.85 95.94 23.70
N LYS A 323 -64.56 95.32 24.85
CA LYS A 323 -63.20 95.02 25.39
C LYS A 323 -63.36 94.19 26.70
N THR A 324 -62.82 92.96 26.77
CA THR A 324 -61.53 92.60 27.41
C THR A 324 -61.37 93.14 28.84
N VAL A 325 -61.44 92.28 29.85
CA VAL A 325 -60.31 91.44 30.31
C VAL A 325 -60.79 89.99 30.40
#